data_AF-X0PTY8-F1
#
_entry.id   AF-X0PTY8-F1
#
_cell.length_a   1.000
_cell.length_b   1.000
_cell.length_c   1.000
_cell.angle_alpha   90.00
_cell.angle_beta   90.00
_cell.angle_gamma   90.00
#
_symmetry.space_group_name_H-M   'P 1'
#
loop_
_entity.id
_entity.type
_entity.pdbx_description
1 polymer ?
#
loop_
_entity_poly.entity_id
_entity_poly.type
_entity_poly.pdbx_seq_one_letter_code
_entity_poly.pdbx_strand_id
1 'polypeptide(L)' 'MRALLHSVYDQPDADSVHAQYDRVIGALSEKLPRVADHLDAARVDLLAFTAFPKQIWRQIWSNNPRSVNRLSGDTILSAA' A
#
# COMPACT_ATOMS: atom_id res chain seq x y z
N MET A 1 -5.26 10.52 -2.46
CA MET A 1 -4.64 9.55 -1.53
C MET A 1 -3.88 8.41 -2.22
N ARG A 2 -4.43 7.77 -3.26
CA ARG A 2 -3.81 6.62 -3.95
C ARG A 2 -2.40 6.89 -4.52
N ALA A 3 -2.12 8.12 -4.97
CA ALA A 3 -0.82 8.51 -5.53
C ALA A 3 0.32 8.57 -4.48
N LEU A 4 0.04 9.02 -3.26
CA LEU A 4 1.03 9.09 -2.17
C LEU A 4 1.49 7.70 -1.74
N LEU A 5 0.55 6.78 -1.58
CA LEU A 5 0.85 5.40 -1.22
C LEU A 5 1.59 4.68 -2.36
N HIS A 6 1.24 4.93 -3.62
CA HIS A 6 1.96 4.33 -4.77
C HIS A 6 3.46 4.71 -4.79
N SER A 7 3.79 5.95 -4.43
CA SER A 7 5.18 6.43 -4.36
C SER A 7 6.00 5.77 -3.22
N VAL A 8 5.34 5.33 -2.15
CA VAL A 8 6.00 4.60 -1.05
C VAL A 8 6.36 3.16 -1.47
N TYR A 9 5.62 2.53 -2.40
CA TYR A 9 5.92 1.16 -2.87
C TYR A 9 6.95 1.07 -4.00
N ASP A 10 7.17 2.15 -4.75
CA ASP A 10 8.20 2.19 -5.81
C ASP A 10 9.62 2.31 -5.25
N GLN A 11 9.77 2.35 -3.92
CA GLN A 11 11.08 2.45 -3.30
C GLN A 11 11.93 1.19 -3.55
N PRO A 12 13.26 1.35 -3.68
CA PRO A 12 14.16 0.25 -4.02
C PRO A 12 14.20 -0.83 -2.93
N ASP A 13 14.08 -0.45 -1.66
CA ASP A 13 14.30 -1.29 -0.48
C ASP A 13 13.53 -0.78 0.76
N ALA A 14 13.61 -1.53 1.85
CA ALA A 14 12.93 -1.23 3.11
C ALA A 14 13.37 0.12 3.69
N ASP A 15 14.67 0.41 3.71
CA ASP A 15 15.22 1.65 4.25
C ASP A 15 14.67 2.87 3.51
N SER A 16 14.51 2.77 2.19
CA SER A 16 13.91 3.81 1.36
C SER A 16 12.41 4.00 1.64
N VAL A 17 11.68 2.92 1.96
CA VAL A 17 10.29 3.00 2.44
C VAL A 17 10.23 3.74 3.78
N HIS A 18 11.09 3.38 4.73
CA HIS A 18 11.17 4.03 6.04
C HIS A 18 11.50 5.53 5.90
N ALA A 19 12.50 5.88 5.09
CA ALA A 19 12.88 7.27 4.86
C ALA A 19 11.77 8.08 4.18
N GLN A 20 11.03 7.49 3.24
CA GLN A 20 9.89 8.16 2.61
C GLN A 20 8.73 8.33 3.59
N TYR A 21 8.48 7.34 4.45
CA TYR A 21 7.48 7.43 5.50
C TYR A 21 7.77 8.59 6.46
N ASP A 22 9.02 8.75 6.89
CA ASP A 22 9.44 9.83 7.78
C ASP A 22 9.24 11.22 7.16
N ARG A 23 9.51 11.38 5.85
CA ARG A 23 9.21 12.62 5.12
C ARG A 23 7.72 12.94 5.09
N VAL A 24 6.87 11.93 4.93
CA VAL A 24 5.40 12.09 4.93
C VAL A 24 4.90 12.47 6.31
N ILE A 25 5.38 11.82 7.37
CA ILE A 25 5.05 12.17 8.75
C ILE A 25 5.48 13.60 9.06
N GLY A 26 6.72 13.98 8.72
CA GLY A 26 7.21 15.35 8.92
C GLY A 26 6.31 16.40 8.26
N ALA A 27 5.91 16.19 7.00
CA ALA A 27 5.00 17.09 6.31
C ALA A 27 3.58 17.13 6.90
N LEU A 28 3.10 16.00 7.45
CA LEU A 28 1.80 15.92 8.11
C LEU A 28 1.83 16.56 9.50
N SER A 29 2.93 16.46 10.25
CA SER A 29 3.06 17.04 11.59
C SER A 29 2.87 18.56 11.60
N GLU A 30 3.25 19.25 10.52
CA GLU A 30 3.08 20.69 10.38
C GLU A 30 1.61 21.13 10.25
N LYS A 31 0.77 20.33 9.60
CA LYS A 31 -0.61 20.72 9.24
C LYS A 31 -1.68 19.92 9.99
N LEU A 32 -1.37 18.69 10.35
CA LEU A 32 -2.28 17.68 10.88
C LEU A 32 -1.56 16.83 11.96
N PRO A 33 -1.11 17.43 13.07
CA PRO A 33 -0.29 16.74 14.07
C PRO A 33 -0.98 15.51 14.67
N ARG A 34 -2.29 15.56 14.93
CA ARG A 34 -3.04 14.38 15.43
C ARG A 34 -3.03 13.18 14.47
N VAL A 35 -3.00 13.45 13.17
CA VAL A 35 -2.92 12.39 12.15
C VAL A 35 -1.51 11.84 12.11
N ALA A 36 -0.50 12.71 12.18
CA ALA A 36 0.90 12.30 12.26
C ALA A 36 1.16 11.41 13.48
N ASP A 37 0.70 11.80 14.68
CA ASP A 37 0.84 11.02 15.91
C ASP A 37 0.17 9.63 15.78
N HIS A 38 -1.03 9.59 15.20
CA HIS A 38 -1.75 8.33 15.01
C HIS A 38 -1.03 7.40 14.02
N LEU A 39 -0.48 7.94 12.94
CA LEU A 39 0.27 7.17 11.96
C LEU A 39 1.60 6.67 12.55
N ASP A 40 2.32 7.54 13.27
CA ASP A 40 3.60 7.19 13.90
C ASP A 40 3.43 6.09 14.96
N ALA A 41 2.36 6.16 15.76
CA ALA A 41 2.01 5.09 16.69
C ALA A 41 1.74 3.73 16.00
N ALA A 42 1.22 3.77 14.77
CA ALA A 42 0.96 2.58 13.95
C ALA A 42 2.14 2.21 13.00
N ARG A 43 3.29 2.88 13.11
CA ARG A 43 4.42 2.74 12.16
C ARG A 43 4.87 1.30 11.97
N VAL A 44 4.99 0.55 13.07
CA VAL A 44 5.45 -0.84 13.03
C VAL A 44 4.49 -1.71 12.23
N ASP A 45 3.19 -1.58 12.47
CA ASP A 45 2.16 -2.35 11.76
C ASP A 45 2.07 -1.94 10.29
N LEU A 46 2.17 -0.64 10.00
CA LEU A 46 2.11 -0.10 8.64
C LEU A 46 3.33 -0.47 7.79
N LEU A 47 4.50 -0.64 8.41
CA LEU A 47 5.75 -0.95 7.73
C LEU A 47 6.14 -2.43 7.85
N ALA A 48 5.40 -3.26 8.58
CA ALA A 48 5.67 -4.70 8.74
C ALA A 48 5.82 -5.47 7.42
N PHE A 49 5.19 -4.99 6.34
CA PHE A 49 5.32 -5.62 5.03
C PHE A 49 6.74 -5.58 4.45
N THR A 50 7.60 -4.65 4.90
CA THR A 50 8.99 -4.53 4.42
C THR A 50 9.86 -5.70 4.85
N ALA A 51 9.42 -6.48 5.84
CA ALA A 51 10.08 -7.72 6.26
C ALA A 51 9.91 -8.88 5.25
N PHE A 52 8.97 -8.77 4.30
CA PHE A 52 8.78 -9.78 3.25
C PHE A 52 9.66 -9.48 2.03
N PRO A 53 9.91 -10.46 1.14
CA PRO A 53 10.56 -10.20 -0.14
C PRO A 53 9.78 -9.17 -0.97
N LYS A 54 10.50 -8.24 -1.62
CA LYS A 54 9.92 -7.13 -2.41
C LYS A 54 8.87 -7.57 -3.44
N GLN A 55 9.07 -8.76 -4.04
CA GLN A 55 8.12 -9.35 -5.00
C GLN A 55 6.71 -9.54 -4.42
N ILE A 56 6.58 -9.68 -3.09
CA ILE A 56 5.32 -9.91 -2.39
C ILE A 56 4.67 -8.59 -1.94
N TRP A 57 5.41 -7.48 -1.87
CA TRP A 57 4.90 -6.20 -1.35
C TRP A 57 3.66 -5.71 -2.10
N ARG A 58 3.65 -5.82 -3.44
CA ARG A 58 2.50 -5.46 -4.28
C ARG A 58 1.26 -6.31 -3.98
N GLN A 59 1.41 -7.53 -3.50
CA GLN A 59 0.29 -8.42 -3.19
C GLN A 59 -0.34 -8.06 -1.84
N ILE A 60 0.48 -7.75 -0.83
CA ILE A 60 0.04 -7.33 0.51
C ILE A 60 -0.75 -6.01 0.43
N TRP A 61 -0.28 -5.06 -0.38
CA TRP A 61 -0.91 -3.75 -0.56
C TRP A 61 -1.97 -3.70 -1.65
N SER A 62 -2.02 -4.69 -2.55
CA SER A 62 -3.12 -4.86 -3.49
C SER A 62 -4.36 -5.44 -2.79
N ASN A 63 -4.81 -4.76 -1.74
CA ASN A 63 -6.19 -4.79 -1.29
C ASN A 63 -7.09 -3.92 -2.18
N ASN A 64 -6.81 -3.87 -3.50
CA ASN A 64 -7.90 -3.69 -4.45
C ASN A 64 -8.83 -4.86 -4.16
N PRO A 65 -10.11 -4.67 -3.80
CA PRO A 65 -11.02 -5.79 -3.73
C PRO A 65 -10.88 -6.46 -5.09
N ARG A 66 -10.30 -7.66 -5.10
CA ARG A 66 -10.35 -8.53 -6.26
C ARG A 66 -11.82 -8.49 -6.59
N SER A 67 -12.15 -8.09 -7.81
CA SER A 67 -13.47 -8.31 -8.36
C SER A 67 -13.73 -9.80 -8.21
N VAL A 68 -14.30 -10.16 -7.06
CA VAL A 68 -15.14 -11.32 -6.82
C VAL A 68 -16.46 -11.03 -7.56
N ASN A 69 -16.31 -10.71 -8.83
CA ASN A 69 -17.24 -10.96 -9.88
C ASN A 69 -16.42 -11.15 -11.15
N ARG A 70 -15.64 -12.24 -11.15
CA ARG A 70 -15.54 -13.06 -12.34
C ARG A 70 -16.96 -13.59 -12.61
N LEU A 71 -17.82 -12.76 -13.21
CA LEU A 71 -18.81 -13.32 -14.12
C LEU A 71 -18.00 -13.69 -15.35
N SER A 72 -17.83 -15.00 -15.49
CA SER A 72 -17.21 -15.67 -16.63
C SER A 72 -17.73 -15.05 -17.93
N GLY A 73 -16.86 -14.33 -18.64
CA GLY A 73 -17.10 -13.95 -20.03
C GLY A 73 -16.97 -15.13 -21.01
N ASP A 74 -16.58 -16.31 -20.52
CA ASP A 74 -16.23 -17.47 -21.34
C ASP A 74 -17.29 -18.60 -21.34
N THR A 75 -18.52 -18.36 -20.90
CA THR A 75 -19.58 -19.41 -20.90
C THR A 75 -20.60 -19.28 -22.05
N ILE A 76 -20.52 -18.29 -22.95
CA ILE A 76 -21.48 -18.14 -24.06
C ILE A 76 -20.83 -18.27 -25.45
N LEU A 77 -19.94 -19.26 -25.64
CA LEU A 77 -19.53 -19.72 -26.98
C LEU A 77 -19.32 -21.25 -27.07
N SER A 78 -20.10 -22.03 -26.32
CA SER A 78 -20.20 -23.48 -26.56
C SER A 78 -21.57 -24.02 -26.15
N ALA A 79 -22.59 -23.67 -26.91
CA ALA A 79 -23.83 -24.43 -27.13
C ALA A 79 -24.79 -23.58 -27.97
N ALA A 80 -24.56 -23.55 -29.28
CA ALA A 80 -25.57 -23.27 -30.30
C ALA A 80 -25.12 -23.95 -31.60
#